data_AF-A0A949ZA58-F1
#
_entry.id   AF-A0A949ZA58-F1
#
_cell.length_a   1.000
_cell.length_b   1.000
_cell.length_c   1.000
_cell.angle_alpha   90.00
_cell.angle_beta   90.00
_cell.angle_gamma   90.00
#
_symmetry.space_group_name_H-M   'P 1'
#
loop_
_entity.id
_entity.type
_entity.pdbx_description
1 polymer ?
#
loop_
_entity_poly.entity_id
_entity_poly.type
_entity_poly.pdbx_seq_one_letter_code
_entity_poly.pdbx_strand_id
1 'polypeptide(L)' 'MYPQITVIRGPRYVEDAAVSSSGGESCGIDLTLRLVERYYGAHAARVTAYNMEYRRTLRPLSMSQV' A
#
# COMPACT_ATOMS: atom_id res chain seq x y z
N MET A 1 -24.37 1.63 -16.34
CA MET A 1 -24.05 0.47 -15.49
C MET A 1 -23.00 0.93 -14.49
N TYR A 2 -23.25 0.78 -13.20
CA TYR A 2 -22.36 1.19 -12.10
C TYR A 2 -21.92 -0.06 -11.32
N PRO A 3 -20.68 -0.10 -10.78
CA PRO A 3 -19.55 0.80 -11.05
C PRO A 3 -18.53 0.19 -12.04
N GLN A 4 -17.84 1.03 -12.82
CA GLN A 4 -16.68 0.62 -13.62
C GLN A 4 -15.46 0.41 -12.72
N ILE A 5 -15.51 -0.65 -11.91
CA ILE A 5 -14.41 -1.03 -11.01
C ILE A 5 -13.66 -2.23 -11.59
N THR A 6 -12.33 -2.15 -11.57
CA THR A 6 -11.48 -3.31 -11.85
C THR A 6 -10.97 -3.85 -10.53
N VAL A 7 -11.40 -5.05 -10.17
CA VAL A 7 -10.94 -5.73 -8.95
C VAL A 7 -9.66 -6.49 -9.27
N ILE A 8 -8.55 -6.09 -8.66
CA ILE A 8 -7.26 -6.79 -8.79
C ILE A 8 -7.10 -7.72 -7.58
N ARG A 9 -7.02 -9.03 -7.82
CA ARG A 9 -6.83 -10.04 -6.77
C ARG A 9 -5.36 -10.34 -6.56
N GLY A 10 -4.94 -10.51 -5.31
CA GLY A 10 -3.57 -10.88 -4.94
C GLY A 10 -2.78 -9.76 -4.25
N PRO A 11 -2.70 -8.54 -4.82
CA PRO A 11 -2.03 -7.43 -4.15
C PRO A 11 -2.68 -7.09 -2.81
N ARG A 12 -1.84 -6.68 -1.83
CA ARG A 12 -2.32 -6.17 -0.54
C ARG A 12 -3.05 -4.84 -0.72
N TYR A 13 -2.51 -3.98 -1.57
CA TYR A 13 -3.09 -2.70 -1.93
C TYR A 13 -2.77 -2.36 -3.38
N VAL A 14 -3.55 -1.45 -3.93
CA VAL A 14 -3.35 -0.82 -5.24
C VAL A 14 -3.32 0.69 -5.05
N GLU A 15 -2.50 1.37 -5.83
CA GLU A 15 -2.36 2.82 -5.81
C GLU A 15 -2.42 3.36 -7.23
N ASP A 16 -3.11 4.48 -7.39
CA ASP A 16 -3.04 5.35 -8.55
C ASP A 16 -2.63 6.76 -8.08
N ALA A 17 -2.56 7.73 -9.00
CA ALA A 17 -2.16 9.10 -8.73
C ALA A 17 -2.99 9.75 -7.61
N ALA A 18 -4.31 9.54 -7.64
CA ALA A 18 -5.29 10.20 -6.78
C ALA A 18 -5.99 9.28 -5.76
N VAL A 19 -6.07 7.97 -6.03
CA VAL A 19 -6.83 7.02 -5.21
C VAL A 19 -5.95 5.83 -4.85
N SER A 20 -6.09 5.32 -3.63
CA SER A 20 -5.44 4.09 -3.18
C SER A 20 -6.42 3.26 -2.39
N SER A 21 -6.36 1.94 -2.56
CA SER A 21 -7.28 0.99 -1.93
C SER A 21 -6.54 -0.24 -1.44
N SER A 22 -6.97 -0.78 -0.31
CA SER A 22 -6.44 -1.99 0.31
C SER A 22 -7.54 -3.02 0.51
N GLY A 23 -7.16 -4.29 0.62
CA GLY A 23 -8.06 -5.37 1.02
C GLY A 23 -8.43 -5.31 2.52
N GLY A 24 -7.80 -6.17 3.33
CA GLY A 24 -8.06 -6.27 4.78
C GLY A 24 -7.24 -5.31 5.65
N GLU A 25 -7.38 -5.44 6.97
CA GLU A 25 -6.79 -4.51 7.96
C GLU A 25 -5.27 -4.47 7.87
N SER A 26 -4.61 -5.63 7.87
CA SER A 26 -3.15 -5.68 7.77
C SER A 26 -2.67 -5.11 6.43
N CYS A 27 -3.46 -5.27 5.36
CA CYS A 27 -3.16 -4.66 4.07
C CYS A 27 -3.32 -3.13 4.11
N GLY A 28 -4.27 -2.63 4.90
CA GLY A 28 -4.44 -1.19 5.16
C GLY A 28 -3.27 -0.58 5.91
N ILE A 29 -2.67 -1.30 6.87
CA ILE A 29 -1.43 -0.85 7.55
C ILE A 29 -0.30 -0.71 6.52
N ASP A 30 -0.13 -1.72 5.67
CA ASP A 30 0.88 -1.72 4.60
C ASP A 30 0.68 -0.57 3.60
N LEU A 31 -0.58 -0.31 3.20
CA LEU A 31 -0.94 0.82 2.35
C LEU A 31 -0.63 2.14 3.05
N THR A 32 -0.99 2.28 4.32
CA THR A 32 -0.76 3.53 5.07
C THR A 32 0.72 3.84 5.16
N LEU A 33 1.57 2.85 5.48
CA LEU A 33 3.03 3.04 5.48
C LEU A 33 3.57 3.38 4.09
N ARG A 34 2.96 2.84 3.02
CA ARG A 34 3.29 3.19 1.64
C ARG A 34 2.89 4.63 1.29
N LEU A 35 1.75 5.12 1.79
CA LEU A 35 1.33 6.52 1.64
C LEU A 35 2.25 7.47 2.42
N VAL A 36 2.64 7.12 3.64
CA VAL A 36 3.64 7.88 4.40
C VAL A 36 4.94 7.98 3.60
N GLU A 37 5.38 6.87 3.02
CA GLU A 37 6.56 6.86 2.13
C GLU A 37 6.37 7.74 0.89
N ARG A 38 5.17 7.77 0.29
CA ARG A 38 4.84 8.59 -0.89
C ARG A 38 4.94 10.08 -0.60
N TYR A 39 4.44 10.53 0.55
CA TYR A 39 4.28 11.95 0.87
C TYR A 39 5.40 12.52 1.74
N TYR A 40 6.03 11.69 2.57
CA TYR A 40 7.04 12.09 3.56
C TYR A 40 8.38 11.35 3.42
N GLY A 41 8.50 10.49 2.40
CA GLY A 41 9.72 9.77 2.08
C GLY A 41 9.95 8.51 2.91
N ALA A 42 10.93 7.72 2.47
CA ALA A 42 11.17 6.38 3.02
C ALA A 42 11.65 6.38 4.48
N HIS A 43 12.32 7.44 4.94
CA HIS A 43 12.76 7.53 6.34
C HIS A 43 11.56 7.62 7.29
N ALA A 44 10.60 8.51 7.01
CA ALA A 44 9.39 8.65 7.81
C ALA A 44 8.63 7.33 7.92
N ALA A 45 8.42 6.63 6.80
CA ALA A 45 7.73 5.34 6.80
C ALA A 45 8.45 4.25 7.63
N ARG A 46 9.78 4.21 7.60
CA ARG A 46 10.56 3.26 8.42
C ARG A 46 10.46 3.59 9.91
N VAL A 47 10.56 4.85 10.28
CA VAL A 47 10.41 5.30 11.68
C VAL A 47 9.00 5.01 12.19
N THR A 48 7.97 5.31 11.40
CA THR A 48 6.57 4.99 11.76
C THR A 48 6.40 3.49 11.99
N ALA A 49 6.88 2.64 11.06
CA ALA A 49 6.80 1.19 11.23
C ALA A 49 7.55 0.71 12.47
N TYR A 50 8.74 1.26 12.73
CA TYR A 50 9.55 0.93 13.91
C TYR A 50 8.85 1.30 15.22
N ASN A 51 8.28 2.50 15.31
CA ASN A 51 7.56 2.97 16.50
C ASN A 51 6.29 2.16 16.80
N MET A 52 5.69 1.56 15.76
CA MET A 52 4.55 0.65 15.91
C MET A 52 4.98 -0.79 16.20
N GLU A 53 6.29 -1.07 16.23
CA GLU A 53 6.86 -2.42 16.24
C GLU A 53 6.33 -3.30 15.08
N TYR A 54 5.96 -2.66 13.97
CA TYR A 54 5.31 -3.31 12.84
C TYR A 54 6.31 -3.78 11.80
N ARG A 55 6.30 -5.09 11.51
CA ARG A 55 7.09 -5.67 10.42
C ARG A 55 6.31 -5.59 9.10
N ARG A 56 6.75 -4.73 8.19
CA ARG A 56 6.22 -4.67 6.81
C ARG A 56 6.46 -5.99 6.09
N THR A 57 5.48 -6.42 5.31
CA THR A 57 5.69 -7.48 4.32
C THR A 57 6.54 -6.94 3.16
N LEU A 58 7.38 -7.79 2.57
CA LEU A 58 8.21 -7.43 1.42
C LEU A 58 7.33 -6.98 0.25
N ARG A 59 7.77 -5.94 -0.47
CA ARG A 59 7.05 -5.46 -1.66
C ARG A 59 6.93 -6.59 -2.69
N PRO A 60 5.75 -6.84 -3.27
CA PRO A 60 5.67 -7.51 -4.56
C PRO A 60 6.44 -6.68 -5.59
N LEU A 61 7.10 -7.34 -6.54
CA LEU A 61 7.74 -6.66 -7.68
C LEU A 61 6.68 -5.83 -8.43
N SER A 62 7.08 -4.67 -8.93
CA SER A 62 6.25 -3.69 -9.64
C SER A 62 5.31 -4.33 -10.67
N MET A 63 4.05 -3.86 -10.72
CA MET A 63 3.05 -4.23 -11.73
C MET A 63 3.42 -3.86 -13.18
N SER A 64 4.58 -3.26 -13.43
CA SER A 64 5.16 -3.19 -14.78
C SER A 64 5.59 -4.56 -15.34
N GLN A 65 5.33 -5.65 -14.62
CA GLN A 65 5.63 -7.03 -15.01
C GLN A 65 4.41 -7.96 -15.05
N VAL A 66 3.18 -7.42 -15.08
CA VAL A 66 1.94 -8.19 -15.31
C VAL A 66 1.08 -7.48 -16.34
#